data_AF-A0A0D0A7S5-F1
#
_entry.id   AF-A0A0D0A7S5-F1
#
_cell.length_a   1.000
_cell.length_b   1.000
_cell.length_c   1.000
_cell.angle_alpha   90.00
_cell.angle_beta   90.00
_cell.angle_gamma   90.00
#
_symmetry.space_group_name_H-M   'P 1'
#
loop_
_entity.id
_entity.type
_entity.pdbx_description
1 polymer ?
#
loop_
_entity_poly.entity_id
_entity_poly.type
_entity_poly.pdbx_seq_one_letter_code
_entity_poly.pdbx_strand_id
1 'polypeptide(L)'
;FPDHFFQRWCGYNLIRPIHNPVPLHALVPQFYGYYVPVEERPPPCLSPILFLEHCGQPVDLFCLSGDDREECASLCLRFNNAG
;
A
#
# COMPACT_ATOMS: atom_id res chain seq x y z
N PHE A 1 7.17 8.70 -11.60
CA PHE A 1 7.65 7.51 -10.89
C PHE A 1 8.40 6.61 -11.85
N PRO A 2 9.42 5.85 -11.41
CA PRO A 2 10.09 4.85 -12.22
C PRO A 2 9.13 3.78 -12.75
N ASP A 3 9.39 3.23 -13.94
CA ASP A 3 8.49 2.26 -14.60
C ASP A 3 8.19 1.03 -13.73
N HIS A 4 9.17 0.58 -12.95
CA HIS A 4 9.04 -0.58 -12.08
C HIS A 4 8.04 -0.39 -10.93
N PHE A 5 7.58 0.84 -10.66
CA PHE A 5 6.52 1.10 -9.69
C PHE A 5 5.16 0.59 -10.17
N PHE A 6 4.96 0.50 -11.48
CA PHE A 6 3.69 0.11 -12.11
C PHE A 6 3.69 -1.34 -12.60
N GLN A 7 4.82 -2.04 -12.48
CA GLN A 7 5.00 -3.39 -12.99
C GLN A 7 4.59 -4.42 -11.93
N ARG A 8 3.85 -5.45 -12.37
CA ARG A 8 3.50 -6.60 -11.55
C ARG A 8 4.50 -7.71 -11.83
N TRP A 9 5.04 -8.29 -10.76
CA TRP A 9 6.01 -9.37 -10.83
C TRP A 9 5.52 -10.53 -9.97
N CYS A 10 5.88 -11.76 -10.32
CA CYS A 10 5.56 -12.92 -9.49
C CYS A 10 6.66 -13.13 -8.44
N GLY A 11 6.29 -13.51 -7.22
CA GLY A 11 7.22 -13.83 -6.14
C GLY A 11 6.92 -13.07 -4.84
N TYR A 12 7.93 -13.01 -3.97
CA TYR A 12 7.85 -12.38 -2.66
C TYR A 12 9.02 -11.41 -2.47
N ASN A 13 8.82 -10.40 -1.62
CA ASN A 13 9.88 -9.52 -1.16
C ASN A 13 10.30 -9.86 0.27
N LEU A 14 11.58 -9.65 0.55
CA LEU A 14 12.16 -9.65 1.88
C LEU A 14 12.73 -8.26 2.15
N ILE A 15 12.00 -7.44 2.91
CA ILE A 15 12.33 -6.01 3.11
C ILE A 15 12.41 -5.73 4.60
N ARG A 16 13.61 -5.38 5.07
CA ARG A 16 13.78 -4.98 6.48
C ARG A 16 12.99 -3.69 6.77
N PRO A 17 12.37 -3.58 7.95
CA PRO A 17 12.42 -4.49 9.10
C PRO A 17 11.44 -5.67 9.06
N ILE A 18 10.66 -5.86 8.00
CA ILE A 18 9.74 -6.99 7.86
C ILE A 18 10.56 -8.26 7.51
N HIS A 19 10.37 -9.32 8.28
CA HIS A 19 11.12 -10.57 8.11
C HIS A 19 10.32 -11.63 7.34
N ASN A 20 8.99 -11.52 7.36
CA ASN A 20 8.12 -12.42 6.63
C ASN A 20 8.13 -12.07 5.12
N PRO A 21 8.06 -13.07 4.25
CA PRO A 21 7.92 -12.85 2.82
C PRO A 21 6.55 -12.24 2.51
N VAL A 22 6.55 -11.06 1.89
CA VAL A 22 5.32 -10.39 1.45
C VAL A 22 5.16 -10.49 -0.07
N PRO A 23 3.93 -10.65 -0.61
CA PRO A 23 3.72 -10.72 -2.04
C PRO A 23 4.33 -9.55 -2.81
N LEU A 24 4.89 -9.83 -3.99
CA LEU A 24 5.46 -8.80 -4.85
C LEU A 24 4.37 -8.15 -5.71
N HIS A 25 3.77 -7.09 -5.19
CA HIS A 25 2.82 -6.24 -5.93
C HIS A 25 3.47 -4.96 -6.48
N ALA A 26 2.80 -4.34 -7.46
CA ALA A 26 3.11 -3.02 -7.96
C ALA A 26 2.95 -1.98 -6.84
N LEU A 27 3.80 -0.95 -6.82
CA LEU A 27 3.81 0.06 -5.76
C LEU A 27 2.76 1.16 -5.99
N VAL A 28 2.52 1.51 -7.24
CA VAL A 28 1.59 2.58 -7.62
C VAL A 28 0.48 1.99 -8.48
N PRO A 29 -0.80 2.35 -8.22
CA PRO A 29 -1.90 1.96 -9.09
C PRO A 29 -1.65 2.38 -10.54
N GLN A 30 -2.04 1.55 -11.52
CA GLN A 30 -2.00 1.95 -12.93
C GLN A 30 -3.06 3.00 -13.31
N PHE A 31 -4.03 3.25 -12.42
CA PHE A 31 -5.09 4.23 -12.64
C PHE A 31 -4.99 5.37 -11.61
N TYR A 32 -4.91 6.60 -12.11
CA TYR A 32 -4.96 7.81 -11.29
C TYR A 32 -6.42 8.20 -11.08
N GLY A 33 -6.97 7.92 -9.90
CA GLY A 33 -8.25 8.46 -9.45
C GLY A 33 -8.02 9.65 -8.52
N TYR A 34 -8.50 10.83 -8.89
CA TYR A 34 -8.54 12.00 -8.01
C TYR A 34 -9.74 11.86 -7.06
N TYR A 35 -9.50 11.78 -5.75
CA TYR A 35 -10.55 11.69 -4.75
C TYR A 35 -10.30 12.66 -3.57
N VAL A 36 -11.36 13.35 -3.14
CA VAL A 36 -11.38 14.27 -2.01
C VAL A 36 -12.49 13.83 -1.06
N PRO A 37 -12.19 13.16 0.06
CA PRO A 37 -13.16 12.95 1.12
C PRO A 37 -13.19 14.20 2.00
N VAL A 38 -14.28 14.95 1.87
CA VAL A 38 -14.65 15.98 2.84
C VAL A 38 -15.59 15.29 3.84
N GLU A 39 -15.33 15.48 5.15
CA GLU A 39 -16.33 15.45 6.26
C GLU A 39 -16.13 14.47 7.43
N GLU A 40 -15.20 13.51 7.43
CA GLU A 40 -14.93 12.70 8.65
C GLU A 40 -13.47 12.80 9.09
N ARG A 41 -13.24 13.17 10.37
CA ARG A 41 -11.88 13.16 10.95
C ARG A 41 -11.36 11.72 10.92
N PRO A 42 -10.27 11.43 10.20
CA PRO A 42 -9.71 10.09 10.20
C PRO A 42 -9.23 9.75 11.62
N PRO A 43 -9.30 8.47 12.05
CA PRO A 43 -8.55 8.02 13.21
C PRO A 43 -7.07 8.43 13.10
N PRO A 44 -6.39 8.68 14.23
CA PRO A 44 -5.07 9.32 14.27
C PRO A 44 -3.93 8.59 13.52
N CYS A 45 -4.20 7.38 13.01
CA CYS A 45 -3.29 6.56 12.22
C CYS A 45 -3.48 6.65 10.69
N LEU A 46 -4.46 7.44 10.21
CA LEU A 46 -4.69 7.63 8.78
C LEU A 46 -4.08 8.95 8.28
N SER A 47 -3.21 8.86 7.28
CA SER A 47 -2.74 10.05 6.56
C SER A 47 -3.83 10.52 5.57
N PRO A 48 -4.02 11.83 5.35
CA PRO A 48 -5.08 12.34 4.48
C PRO A 48 -5.00 11.92 3.01
N ILE A 49 -3.89 11.33 2.55
CA ILE A 49 -3.60 11.07 1.13
C ILE A 49 -3.38 9.57 0.84
N LEU A 50 -3.11 8.75 1.85
CA LEU A 50 -2.85 7.32 1.64
C LEU A 50 -4.16 6.53 1.63
N PHE A 51 -4.76 6.41 0.45
CA PHE A 51 -5.84 5.47 0.19
C PHE A 51 -5.24 4.08 0.01
N LEU A 52 -5.49 3.19 0.97
CA LEU A 52 -5.24 1.76 0.80
C LEU A 52 -6.48 1.16 0.15
N GLU A 53 -6.32 0.74 -1.10
CA GLU A 53 -7.38 0.09 -1.87
C GLU A 53 -6.92 -1.31 -2.28
N HIS A 54 -7.83 -2.27 -2.20
CA HIS A 54 -7.64 -3.58 -2.79
C HIS A 54 -8.51 -3.66 -4.05
N CYS A 55 -7.88 -3.50 -5.22
CA CYS A 55 -8.57 -3.55 -6.52
C CYS A 55 -9.72 -2.52 -6.65
N GLY A 56 -9.52 -1.28 -6.19
CA GLY A 56 -10.51 -0.19 -6.30
C GLY A 56 -11.63 -0.24 -5.26
N GLN A 57 -11.51 -1.10 -4.25
CA GLN A 57 -12.36 -1.09 -3.05
C GLN A 57 -11.56 -0.56 -1.86
N PRO A 58 -12.10 0.41 -1.09
CA PRO A 58 -11.47 0.87 0.14
C PRO A 58 -11.23 -0.30 1.11
N VAL A 59 -10.03 -0.37 1.67
CA VAL A 59 -9.67 -1.39 2.66
C VAL A 59 -10.20 -0.99 4.03
N ASP A 60 -10.95 -1.88 4.68
CA ASP A 60 -11.30 -1.72 6.10
C ASP A 60 -10.12 -2.11 6.99
N LEU A 61 -9.53 -1.11 7.65
CA LEU A 61 -8.37 -1.27 8.52
C LEU A 61 -8.62 -2.19 9.72
N PHE A 62 -9.87 -2.28 10.21
CA PHE A 62 -10.19 -3.09 11.38
C PHE A 62 -10.32 -4.58 11.03
N CYS A 63 -10.48 -4.89 9.75
CA CYS A 63 -10.57 -6.26 9.24
C CYS A 63 -9.24 -6.79 8.68
N LEU A 64 -8.15 -6.02 8.75
CA LEU A 64 -6.85 -6.44 8.22
C LEU A 64 -6.20 -7.54 9.08
N SER A 65 -5.76 -8.60 8.42
CA SER A 65 -4.92 -9.64 9.04
C SER A 65 -3.50 -9.13 9.29
N GLY A 66 -2.70 -9.91 10.04
CA GLY A 66 -1.28 -9.62 10.23
C GLY A 66 -0.53 -9.52 8.90
N ASP A 67 -0.80 -10.44 7.99
CA ASP A 67 -0.17 -10.51 6.67
C ASP A 67 -0.55 -9.30 5.80
N ASP A 68 -1.82 -8.87 5.83
CA ASP A 68 -2.27 -7.69 5.09
C ASP A 68 -1.57 -6.42 5.58
N ARG A 69 -1.34 -6.32 6.89
CA ARG A 69 -0.65 -5.17 7.50
C ARG A 69 0.83 -5.16 7.11
N GLU A 70 1.46 -6.32 7.06
CA GLU A 70 2.85 -6.46 6.59
C GLU A 70 2.97 -6.13 5.10
N GLU A 71 2.01 -6.57 4.28
CA GLU A 71 1.96 -6.21 2.87
C GLU A 71 1.84 -4.69 2.69
N CYS A 72 0.88 -4.05 3.36
CA CYS A 72 0.70 -2.59 3.32
C CYS A 72 1.94 -1.84 3.80
N ALA A 73 2.55 -2.27 4.91
CA ALA A 73 3.78 -1.67 5.41
C ALA A 73 4.93 -1.83 4.40
N SER A 74 5.02 -2.97 3.73
CA SER A 74 6.03 -3.21 2.69
C SER A 74 5.88 -2.26 1.51
N LEU A 75 4.65 -1.91 1.11
CA LEU A 75 4.41 -0.93 0.04
C LEU A 75 4.98 0.43 0.42
N CYS A 76 4.70 0.91 1.63
CA CYS A 76 5.23 2.18 2.14
C CYS A 76 6.77 2.16 2.24
N LEU A 77 7.36 1.09 2.75
CA LEU A 77 8.81 0.96 2.89
C LEU A 77 9.51 0.91 1.53
N ARG A 78 8.97 0.15 0.57
CA ARG A 78 9.51 0.08 -0.79
C ARG A 78 9.39 1.41 -1.50
N PHE A 79 8.25 2.09 -1.37
CA PHE A 79 8.06 3.42 -1.93
C PHE A 79 9.06 4.42 -1.32
N ASN A 80 9.24 4.41 -0.01
CA ASN A 80 10.20 5.29 0.67
C ASN A 80 11.66 5.01 0.26
N ASN A 81 12.05 3.73 0.16
CA ASN A 81 13.41 3.34 -0.23
C ASN A 81 13.70 3.58 -1.71
N ALA A 82 12.69 3.48 -2.56
CA ALA A 82 12.87 3.58 -4.01
C ALA A 82 12.88 5.03 -4.53
N GLY A 83 12.48 6.01 -3.71
CA GLY A 83 12.69 7.46 -3.92
C GLY A 83 12.45 7.95 -5.35
#